data_AF-A0AAV9GKV3-F1
#
_entry.id   AF-A0AAV9GKV3-F1
#
_cell.length_a   1.000
_cell.length_b   1.000
_cell.length_c   1.000
_cell.angle_alpha   90.00
_cell.angle_beta   90.00
_cell.angle_gamma   90.00
#
_symmetry.space_group_name_H-M   'P 1'
#
loop_
_entity.id
_entity.type
_entity.pdbx_description
1 polymer ?
#
loop_
_entity_poly.entity_id
_entity_poly.type
_entity_poly.pdbx_seq_one_letter_code
_entity_poly.pdbx_strand_id
1 'polypeptide(L)' 'MVYLGENHWQGEEIADLIDRDLSADPDALLILGTSLKVKGPGELVKMFASTVRAKGGRVIYVNLSKPYQKWRKTFVY' A
#
# COMPACT_ATOMS: atom_id res chain seq x y z
N MET A 1 12.09 5.62 14.93
CA MET A 1 11.25 6.57 14.17
C MET A 1 12.05 7.05 12.99
N VAL A 2 11.44 7.24 11.82
CA VAL A 2 12.08 7.86 10.66
C VAL A 2 11.44 9.21 10.41
N TYR A 3 12.25 10.24 10.19
CA TYR A 3 11.76 11.58 9.91
C TYR A 3 11.29 11.69 8.46
N LEU A 4 10.30 12.55 8.22
CA LEU A 4 9.76 12.78 6.88
C LEU A 4 10.87 13.32 5.96
N GLY A 5 11.36 12.49 5.04
CA GLY A 5 12.42 12.85 4.10
C GLY A 5 13.75 12.14 4.35
N GLU A 6 13.87 11.37 5.42
CA GLU A 6 15.07 10.55 5.68
C GLU A 6 14.89 9.11 5.18
N ASN A 7 15.99 8.51 4.73
CA ASN A 7 16.03 7.09 4.44
C ASN A 7 15.94 6.31 5.76
N HIS A 8 15.09 5.27 5.79
CA HIS A 8 15.09 4.34 6.91
C HIS A 8 16.44 3.63 6.96
N TRP A 9 17.02 3.50 8.16
CA TRP A 9 18.25 2.71 8.38
C TRP A 9 18.12 1.22 8.01
N GLN A 10 16.89 0.77 7.71
CA GLN A 10 16.53 -0.59 7.25
C GLN A 10 15.88 -0.53 5.86
N GLY A 11 16.16 0.51 5.07
CA GLY A 11 15.50 0.73 3.78
C GLY A 11 15.67 -0.46 2.83
N GLU A 12 16.85 -1.09 2.82
CA GLU A 12 17.12 -2.29 2.03
C GLU A 12 16.31 -3.49 2.51
N GLU A 13 16.32 -3.79 3.81
CA GLU A 13 15.52 -4.91 4.38
C GLU A 13 14.02 -4.73 4.11
N ILE A 14 13.51 -3.50 4.19
CA ILE A 14 12.12 -3.18 3.87
C ILE A 14 11.85 -3.37 2.37
N ALA A 15 12.77 -2.96 1.49
CA ALA A 15 12.64 -3.16 0.05
C ALA A 15 12.63 -4.65 -0.31
N ASP A 16 13.52 -5.45 0.27
CA ASP A 16 13.58 -6.90 0.05
C ASP A 16 12.26 -7.59 0.48
N LEU A 17 11.68 -7.16 1.60
CA LEU A 17 10.38 -7.67 2.04
C LEU A 17 9.26 -7.30 1.06
N ILE A 18 9.25 -6.05 0.57
CA ILE A 18 8.28 -5.59 -0.43
C ILE A 18 8.40 -6.41 -1.72
N ASP A 19 9.62 -6.62 -2.22
CA ASP A 19 9.86 -7.38 -3.44
C ASP A 19 9.48 -8.86 -3.27
N ARG A 20 9.73 -9.44 -2.11
CA ARG A 20 9.29 -10.80 -1.78
C ARG A 20 7.76 -10.91 -1.78
N ASP A 21 7.06 -9.98 -1.14
CA ASP A 21 5.60 -9.98 -1.06
C ASP A 21 4.96 -9.76 -2.44
N LEU A 22 5.56 -8.90 -3.29
CA LEU A 22 5.13 -8.72 -4.68
C LEU A 22 5.38 -9.96 -5.53
N SER A 23 6.52 -10.63 -5.33
CA SER A 23 6.90 -11.85 -6.04
C SER A 23 6.05 -13.06 -5.64
N ALA A 24 5.45 -13.04 -4.45
CA ALA A 24 4.42 -13.99 -4.04
C ALA A 24 3.11 -13.86 -4.83
N ASP A 25 3.02 -12.83 -5.69
CA ASP A 25 1.98 -12.65 -6.70
C ASP A 25 0.56 -12.56 -6.12
N PRO A 26 0.34 -11.63 -5.17
CA PRO A 26 -0.88 -11.56 -4.37
C PRO A 26 -2.12 -11.26 -5.22
N ASP A 27 -3.24 -11.87 -4.83
CA ASP A 27 -4.57 -11.69 -5.45
C ASP A 27 -5.51 -10.79 -4.63
N ALA A 28 -5.06 -10.38 -3.43
CA ALA A 28 -5.77 -9.42 -2.60
C ALA A 28 -4.79 -8.48 -1.88
N LEU A 29 -5.23 -7.23 -1.67
CA LEU A 29 -4.55 -6.25 -0.83
C LEU A 29 -5.54 -5.70 0.19
N LEU A 30 -5.21 -5.84 1.46
CA LEU A 30 -6.01 -5.32 2.57
C LEU A 30 -5.31 -4.10 3.21
N ILE A 31 -5.98 -2.95 3.18
CA ILE A 31 -5.47 -1.69 3.72
C ILE A 31 -6.27 -1.34 4.97
N LEU A 32 -5.61 -1.42 6.13
CA LEU A 32 -6.27 -1.32 7.43
C LEU A 32 -5.88 -0.05 8.17
N GLY A 33 -6.86 0.63 8.76
CA GLY A 33 -6.64 1.61 9.84
C GLY A 33 -5.75 2.81 9.47
N THR A 34 -5.64 3.17 8.18
CA THR A 34 -4.76 4.25 7.71
C THR A 34 -5.51 5.29 6.88
N SER A 35 -5.18 6.57 7.09
CA SER A 35 -5.74 7.68 6.30
C SER A 35 -5.06 7.86 4.92
N LEU A 36 -3.89 7.24 4.70
CA LEU A 36 -3.06 7.38 3.50
C LEU A 36 -2.74 8.83 3.11
N LYS A 37 -2.63 9.72 4.10
CA LYS A 37 -2.25 11.13 3.91
C LYS A 37 -0.75 11.28 3.63
N VAL A 38 0.09 10.44 4.24
CA VAL A 38 1.55 10.44 4.08
C VAL A 38 1.95 9.81 2.75
N LYS A 39 3.02 10.33 2.13
CA LYS A 39 3.49 9.92 0.79
C LYS A 39 3.92 8.44 0.75
N GLY A 40 4.81 8.01 1.64
CA GLY A 40 5.41 6.66 1.63
C GLY A 40 4.39 5.52 1.60
N PRO A 41 3.45 5.41 2.57
CA PRO A 41 2.41 4.39 2.54
C PRO A 41 1.53 4.45 1.29
N GLY A 42 1.34 5.64 0.71
CA GLY A 42 0.63 5.80 -0.54
C GLY A 42 1.36 5.19 -1.74
N GLU A 43 2.68 5.36 -1.83
CA GLU A 43 3.48 4.75 -2.90
C GLU A 43 3.45 3.22 -2.81
N LEU A 44 3.57 2.68 -1.61
CA LEU A 44 3.45 1.24 -1.35
C LEU A 44 2.08 0.69 -1.79
N VAL A 45 0.99 1.36 -1.38
CA VAL A 45 -0.37 0.98 -1.80
C VAL A 45 -0.52 0.99 -3.31
N LYS A 46 0.06 1.97 -4.02
CA LYS A 46 -0.01 2.01 -5.49
C LYS A 46 0.68 0.80 -6.12
N MET A 47 1.87 0.45 -5.65
CA MET A 47 2.65 -0.68 -6.17
C MET A 47 1.86 -2.00 -6.02
N PHE A 48 1.41 -2.32 -4.82
CA PHE A 48 0.63 -3.54 -4.59
C PHE A 48 -0.73 -3.52 -5.32
N ALA A 49 -1.43 -2.38 -5.31
CA ALA A 49 -2.71 -2.28 -5.98
C ALA A 49 -2.59 -2.51 -7.48
N SER A 50 -1.52 -2.05 -8.15
CA SER A 50 -1.31 -2.35 -9.57
C SER A 50 -1.13 -3.85 -9.81
N THR A 51 -0.31 -4.54 -9.02
CA THR A 51 -0.05 -5.98 -9.15
C THR A 51 -1.33 -6.79 -8.95
N VAL A 52 -2.04 -6.55 -7.84
CA VAL A 52 -3.28 -7.27 -7.51
C VAL A 52 -4.35 -7.05 -8.58
N ARG A 53 -4.53 -5.81 -9.06
CA ARG A 53 -5.56 -5.48 -10.05
C ARG A 53 -5.26 -6.02 -11.44
N ALA A 54 -3.99 -6.10 -11.84
CA ALA A 54 -3.60 -6.65 -13.14
C ALA A 54 -4.09 -8.10 -13.31
N LYS A 55 -4.34 -8.80 -12.20
CA LYS A 55 -4.84 -10.17 -12.17
C LYS A 55 -6.34 -10.29 -11.88
N GLY A 56 -7.06 -9.18 -11.82
CA GLY A 56 -8.47 -9.17 -11.40
C GLY A 56 -8.69 -9.37 -9.89
N GLY A 57 -7.61 -9.27 -9.10
CA GLY A 57 -7.65 -9.35 -7.65
C GLY A 57 -8.31 -8.12 -6.99
N ARG A 58 -8.51 -8.18 -5.68
CA ARG A 58 -9.27 -7.15 -4.93
C ARG A 58 -8.39 -6.29 -4.03
N VAL A 59 -8.58 -4.98 -4.13
CA VAL A 59 -7.97 -4.01 -3.23
C VAL A 59 -9.05 -3.48 -2.29
N ILE A 60 -8.94 -3.83 -1.01
CA ILE A 60 -9.97 -3.63 0.01
C ILE A 60 -9.45 -2.62 1.04
N TYR A 61 -10.24 -1.59 1.30
CA TYR A 61 -9.91 -0.56 2.29
C TYR A 61 -10.87 -0.62 3.48
N VAL A 62 -10.33 -0.97 4.65
CA VAL A 62 -11.10 -1.09 5.89
C VAL A 62 -10.64 -0.03 6.87
N ASN A 63 -11.50 0.95 7.10
CA ASN A 63 -11.25 2.02 8.06
C ASN A 63 -12.58 2.59 8.59
N LEU A 64 -12.53 3.17 9.79
CA LEU A 64 -13.69 3.83 10.42
C LEU A 64 -14.11 5.11 9.68
N SER A 65 -13.21 5.68 8.88
CA SER A 65 -13.48 6.86 8.06
C SER A 65 -13.23 6.59 6.58
N LYS A 66 -13.90 7.37 5.74
CA LYS A 66 -13.71 7.31 4.28
C LYS A 66 -12.27 7.65 3.91
N PRO A 67 -11.71 7.02 2.88
CA PRO A 67 -10.35 7.31 2.44
C PRO A 67 -10.26 8.75 1.90
N TYR A 68 -9.06 9.35 1.98
CA TYR A 68 -8.80 10.68 1.43
C TYR A 68 -9.18 10.75 -0.06
N GLN A 69 -9.71 11.88 -0.52
CA GLN A 69 -10.44 11.99 -1.80
C GLN A 69 -9.70 11.40 -3.00
N LYS A 70 -8.37 11.54 -3.04
CA LYS A 70 -7.50 10.99 -4.10
C LYS A 70 -7.56 9.46 -4.26
N TRP A 71 -7.98 8.74 -3.22
CA TRP A 71 -7.99 7.28 -3.17
C TRP A 71 -9.36 6.64 -3.45
N ARG A 72 -10.42 7.45 -3.63
CA ARG A 72 -11.79 6.91 -3.70
C ARG A 72 -12.02 5.92 -4.84
N LYS A 73 -11.26 6.03 -5.95
CA LYS A 73 -11.33 5.14 -7.11
C LYS A 73 -10.37 3.94 -7.01
N THR A 74 -9.55 3.89 -5.96
CA THR A 74 -8.51 2.87 -5.78
C THR A 74 -9.03 1.63 -5.06
N PHE A 75 -10.13 1.74 -4.30
CA PHE A 75 -10.56 0.69 -3.40
C PHE A 75 -11.96 0.20 -3.74
N VAL A 76 -12.14 -1.11 -3.56
CA VAL A 76 -13.44 -1.71 -3.34
C VAL A 76 -13.71 -1.64 -1.83
N TYR A 77 -14.94 -1.33 -1.45
CA TYR A 77 -15.38 -1.23 -0.06
C TYR A 77 -16.15 -2.48 0.33
#